data_AF-A0A090NX90-F1
#
_entry.id   AF-A0A090NX90-F1
#
_cell.length_a   1.000
_cell.length_b   1.000
_cell.length_c   1.000
_cell.angle_alpha   90.00
_cell.angle_beta   90.00
_cell.angle_gamma   90.00
#
_symmetry.space_group_name_H-M   'P 1'
#
loop_
_entity.id
_entity.type
_entity.pdbx_description
1 polymer ?
#
loop_
_entity_poly.entity_id
_entity_poly.type
_entity_poly.pdbx_seq_one_letter_code
_entity_poly.pdbx_strand_id
1 'polypeptide(L)'
;MITLSASHHKQASSLVERKTKMTPFMTEDFLLDTEFARRLYHDYAKDQPIFDYHCHLPPQQIAEDYRFKNLYDIWLKGDHWQIAFSVNCR
;
A
#
# COMPACT_ATOMS: atom_id res chain seq x y z
N MET A 1 -49.91 38.94 -32.06
CA MET A 1 -49.79 37.51 -31.71
C MET A 1 -48.67 36.89 -32.54
N ILE A 2 -47.72 36.20 -31.88
CA ILE A 2 -46.83 35.13 -32.40
C ILE A 2 -45.67 35.64 -33.31
N THR A 3 -44.54 36.11 -32.77
CA THR A 3 -43.31 35.43 -32.23
C THR A 3 -42.19 35.25 -33.27
N LEU A 4 -41.06 35.95 -33.03
CA LEU A 4 -39.74 35.70 -33.62
C LEU A 4 -39.24 34.29 -33.27
N SER A 5 -38.81 33.52 -34.27
CA SER A 5 -38.09 32.26 -34.10
C SER A 5 -36.61 32.54 -33.85
N ALA A 6 -36.19 32.54 -32.57
CA ALA A 6 -34.78 32.48 -32.20
C ALA A 6 -34.36 31.00 -32.06
N SER A 7 -33.61 30.51 -33.06
CA SER A 7 -32.97 29.20 -33.05
C SER A 7 -31.91 29.17 -31.94
N HIS A 8 -32.22 28.47 -30.85
CA HIS A 8 -31.28 28.23 -29.76
C HIS A 8 -30.31 27.10 -30.16
N HIS A 9 -29.08 27.47 -30.50
CA HIS A 9 -27.94 26.56 -30.41
C HIS A 9 -27.75 26.15 -28.94
N LYS A 10 -28.32 25.01 -28.54
CA LYS A 10 -27.90 24.34 -27.30
C LYS A 10 -26.58 23.63 -27.58
N GLN A 11 -25.47 24.31 -27.26
CA GLN A 11 -24.19 23.66 -27.13
C GLN A 11 -24.27 22.72 -25.93
N ALA A 12 -24.38 21.42 -26.23
CA ALA A 12 -24.32 20.37 -25.23
C ALA A 12 -22.91 20.39 -24.61
N SER A 13 -22.79 21.02 -23.44
CA SER A 13 -21.63 20.88 -22.58
C SER A 13 -21.69 19.47 -21.98
N SER A 14 -21.12 18.50 -22.69
CA SER A 14 -20.80 17.20 -22.10
C SER A 14 -19.70 17.45 -21.09
N LEU A 15 -20.08 17.61 -19.82
CA LEU A 15 -19.18 17.41 -18.70
C LEU A 15 -18.74 15.95 -18.76
N VAL A 16 -17.64 15.69 -19.45
CA VAL A 16 -16.90 14.43 -19.37
C VAL A 16 -16.45 14.34 -17.92
N GLU A 17 -17.20 13.59 -17.11
CA GLU A 17 -16.77 13.19 -15.78
C GLU A 17 -15.46 12.42 -15.95
N ARG A 18 -14.33 13.11 -15.73
CA ARG A 18 -13.04 12.47 -15.57
C ARG A 18 -13.12 11.71 -14.25
N LYS A 19 -13.54 10.46 -14.32
CA LYS A 19 -13.45 9.49 -13.23
C LYS A 19 -11.96 9.30 -12.93
N THR A 20 -11.44 10.01 -11.94
CA THR A 20 -10.11 9.80 -11.40
C THR A 20 -10.05 8.39 -10.83
N LYS A 21 -9.43 7.47 -11.58
CA LYS A 21 -9.14 6.12 -11.09
C LYS A 21 -8.01 6.25 -10.08
N MET A 22 -8.36 6.40 -8.80
CA MET A 22 -7.40 6.22 -7.71
C MET A 22 -6.89 4.78 -7.79
N THR A 23 -5.59 4.61 -8.06
CA THR A 23 -4.93 3.35 -7.77
C THR A 23 -4.91 3.17 -6.26
N PRO A 24 -5.37 2.03 -5.72
CA PRO A 24 -5.25 1.77 -4.30
C PRO A 24 -3.78 1.83 -3.88
N PHE A 25 -3.50 2.41 -2.72
CA PHE A 25 -2.16 2.35 -2.13
C PHE A 25 -1.89 0.91 -1.66
N MET A 26 -0.66 0.41 -1.83
CA MET A 26 -0.25 -0.97 -1.54
C MET A 26 -1.08 -2.06 -2.26
N THR A 27 -1.07 -2.03 -3.59
CA THR A 27 -1.64 -3.10 -4.43
C THR A 27 -0.77 -4.37 -4.44
N GLU A 28 -1.25 -5.47 -5.03
CA GLU A 28 -0.44 -6.69 -5.27
C GLU A 28 0.84 -6.41 -6.09
N ASP A 29 0.84 -5.37 -6.92
CA ASP A 29 2.00 -4.94 -7.71
C ASP A 29 2.77 -3.78 -7.06
N PHE A 30 2.65 -3.61 -5.74
CA PHE A 30 3.36 -2.55 -5.03
C PHE A 30 4.88 -2.69 -5.24
N LEU A 31 5.52 -1.62 -5.71
CA LEU A 31 6.94 -1.56 -6.13
C LEU A 31 7.27 -2.34 -7.42
N LEU A 32 6.29 -2.91 -8.13
CA LEU A 32 6.49 -3.66 -9.37
C LEU A 32 6.08 -2.82 -10.58
N ASP A 33 6.98 -1.95 -11.05
CA ASP A 33 6.69 -0.97 -12.12
C ASP A 33 6.63 -1.59 -13.53
N THR A 34 7.22 -2.78 -13.73
CA THR A 34 7.33 -3.43 -15.05
C THR A 34 6.64 -4.79 -15.09
N GLU A 35 6.16 -5.19 -16.28
CA GLU A 35 5.60 -6.53 -16.51
C GLU A 35 6.61 -7.64 -16.16
N PHE A 36 7.90 -7.39 -16.40
CA PHE A 36 8.95 -8.34 -16.05
C PHE A 36 9.11 -8.49 -14.53
N ALA A 37 9.08 -7.39 -13.78
CA ALA A 37 9.13 -7.42 -12.32
C ALA A 37 7.93 -8.14 -11.72
N ARG A 38 6.72 -7.92 -12.26
CA ARG A 38 5.49 -8.64 -11.86
C ARG A 38 5.65 -10.14 -12.03
N ARG A 39 6.09 -10.59 -13.21
CA ARG A 39 6.29 -12.02 -13.50
C ARG A 39 7.35 -12.65 -12.60
N LEU A 40 8.50 -12.01 -12.43
CA LEU A 40 9.55 -12.54 -11.54
C LEU A 40 9.07 -12.69 -10.10
N TYR A 41 8.32 -11.71 -9.60
CA TYR A 41 7.81 -11.77 -8.24
C TYR A 41 6.68 -12.81 -8.09
N HIS A 42 5.62 -12.71 -8.89
CA HIS A 42 4.42 -13.53 -8.75
C HIS A 42 4.61 -14.98 -9.19
N ASP A 43 5.42 -15.24 -10.23
CA ASP A 43 5.60 -16.60 -10.75
C ASP A 43 6.71 -17.38 -10.03
N TYR A 44 7.69 -16.69 -9.43
CA TYR A 44 8.89 -17.34 -8.88
C TYR A 44 9.20 -16.96 -7.43
N ALA A 45 9.23 -15.67 -7.09
CA ALA A 45 9.79 -15.23 -5.80
C ALA A 45 8.82 -15.36 -4.63
N LYS A 46 7.53 -15.06 -4.83
CA LYS A 46 6.51 -14.97 -3.78
C LYS A 46 6.38 -16.24 -2.94
N ASP A 47 6.49 -17.40 -3.57
CA ASP A 47 6.29 -18.70 -2.92
C ASP A 47 7.62 -19.34 -2.41
N GLN A 48 8.76 -18.65 -2.55
CA GLN A 48 10.02 -19.17 -2.03
C GLN A 48 10.06 -19.10 -0.49
N PRO A 49 10.68 -20.08 0.18
CA PRO A 49 10.89 -20.03 1.61
C PRO A 49 11.85 -18.89 1.99
N ILE A 50 11.59 -18.27 3.14
CA ILE A 50 12.50 -17.27 3.71
C ILE A 50 13.65 -18.00 4.37
N PHE A 51 14.87 -17.68 3.95
CA PHE A 51 16.08 -18.09 4.65
C PHE A 51 16.76 -16.85 5.23
N ASP A 52 16.63 -16.65 6.54
CA ASP A 52 17.24 -15.54 7.26
C ASP A 52 18.53 -15.99 7.98
N TYR A 53 19.67 -15.89 7.30
CA TYR A 53 20.99 -16.25 7.85
C TYR A 53 21.44 -15.32 8.99
N HIS A 54 20.84 -14.13 9.11
CA HIS A 54 21.31 -13.10 10.04
C HIS A 54 20.14 -12.30 10.62
N CYS A 55 19.58 -12.84 11.69
CA CYS A 55 18.56 -12.17 12.50
C CYS A 55 19.06 -11.89 13.91
N HIS A 56 18.46 -10.88 14.56
CA HIS A 56 18.68 -10.58 15.98
C HIS A 56 17.49 -10.97 16.86
N LEU A 57 16.69 -11.94 16.43
CA LEU A 57 15.54 -12.42 17.20
C LEU A 57 16.01 -13.06 18.51
N PRO A 58 15.37 -12.78 19.66
CA PRO A 58 15.74 -13.38 20.94
C PRO A 58 15.52 -14.90 20.92
N PRO A 59 16.58 -15.74 21.04
CA PRO A 59 16.43 -17.19 20.93
C PRO A 59 15.49 -17.79 21.98
N GLN A 60 15.44 -17.18 23.17
CA GLN A 60 14.56 -17.59 24.25
C GLN A 60 13.08 -17.43 23.89
N GLN A 61 12.70 -16.35 23.21
CA GLN A 61 11.32 -16.13 22.78
C GLN A 61 10.87 -17.17 21.75
N ILE A 62 11.80 -17.60 20.89
CA ILE A 62 11.56 -18.69 19.93
C ILE A 62 11.41 -20.02 20.66
N ALA A 63 12.31 -20.33 21.60
CA ALA A 63 12.29 -21.58 22.35
C ALA A 63 11.03 -21.75 23.22
N GLU A 64 10.48 -20.65 23.73
CA GLU A 64 9.32 -20.65 24.62
C GLU A 64 7.97 -20.49 23.89
N ASP A 65 7.95 -20.38 22.56
CA ASP A 65 6.76 -19.99 21.78
C ASP A 65 6.06 -18.75 22.41
N TYR A 66 6.87 -17.72 22.65
CA TYR A 66 6.45 -16.57 23.46
C TYR A 66 5.21 -15.88 22.87
N ARG A 67 4.17 -15.75 23.69
CA ARG A 67 2.91 -15.08 23.33
C ARG A 67 2.95 -13.61 23.75
N PHE A 68 2.97 -12.71 22.77
CA PHE A 68 2.86 -11.27 23.02
C PHE A 68 1.49 -10.91 23.62
N LYS A 69 1.48 -9.97 24.57
CA LYS A 69 0.24 -9.60 25.31
C LYS A 69 -0.69 -8.71 24.51
N ASN A 70 -0.16 -7.92 23.58
CA ASN A 70 -0.89 -6.97 22.75
C ASN A 70 -0.03 -6.57 21.53
N LEU A 71 -0.63 -5.81 20.60
CA LEU A 71 0.03 -5.36 19.38
C LEU A 71 1.19 -4.37 19.65
N TYR A 72 1.09 -3.56 20.70
CA TYR A 72 2.15 -2.62 21.08
C TYR A 72 3.45 -3.38 21.45
N ASP A 73 3.31 -4.49 22.19
CA ASP A 73 4.44 -5.27 22.67
C ASP A 73 5.27 -5.90 21.55
N ILE A 74 4.64 -6.31 20.46
CA ILE A 74 5.35 -6.89 19.30
C ILE A 74 5.91 -5.80 18.38
N TRP A 75 5.21 -4.68 18.21
CA TRP A 75 5.51 -3.72 17.13
C TRP A 75 6.38 -2.53 17.57
N LEU A 76 6.31 -2.14 18.85
CA LEU A 76 6.99 -0.93 19.35
C LEU A 76 8.12 -1.21 20.34
N LYS A 77 8.20 -2.42 20.92
CA LYS A 77 9.28 -2.78 21.86
C LYS A 77 10.53 -3.36 21.18
N GLY A 78 10.39 -3.95 20.00
CA GLY A 78 11.47 -4.72 19.35
C GLY A 78 12.43 -3.88 18.51
N ASP A 79 11.91 -2.91 17.76
CA ASP A 79 12.70 -2.20 16.75
C ASP A 79 12.92 -0.74 17.14
N HIS A 80 14.18 -0.42 17.44
CA HIS A 80 14.59 0.89 17.94
C HIS A 80 14.33 2.02 16.93
N TRP A 81 14.18 1.70 15.64
CA TRP A 81 13.84 2.65 14.58
C TRP A 81 12.54 3.42 14.86
N GLN A 82 11.50 2.72 15.29
CA GLN A 82 10.19 3.33 15.56
C GLN A 82 10.28 4.27 16.78
N ILE A 83 11.05 3.88 17.79
CA ILE A 83 11.31 4.69 18.99
C ILE A 83 12.13 5.93 18.61
N ALA A 84 13.21 5.76 17.83
CA ALA A 84 14.06 6.84 17.34
C ALA A 84 13.29 7.86 16.50
N PHE A 85 12.39 7.40 15.62
CA PHE A 85 11.51 8.28 14.86
C PHE A 85 10.56 9.06 15.78
N SER A 86 9.96 8.40 16.78
CA SER A 86 9.07 9.09 17.74
C SER A 86 9.77 10.14 18.60
N VAL A 87 11.07 9.99 18.92
CA VAL A 87 11.82 11.04 19.63
C VAL A 87 12.29 12.17 18.71
N ASN A 88 12.54 11.89 17.43
CA ASN A 88 12.93 12.91 16.44
C ASN A 88 11.76 13.71 15.85
N CYS A 89 10.52 13.21 15.96
CA CYS A 89 9.31 13.94 15.55
C CYS A 89 8.73 14.86 16.62
N ARG A 90 9.52 15.22 17.63
CA ARG A 90 9.13 16.14 18.70
C ARG A 90 9.79 17.51 18.50
#